data_AF-A0A7J7T5H8-F1
#
_entry.id   AF-A0A7J7T5H8-F1
#
_cell.length_a   1.000
_cell.length_b   1.000
_cell.length_c   1.000
_cell.angle_alpha   90.00
_cell.angle_beta   90.00
_cell.angle_gamma   90.00
#
_symmetry.space_group_name_H-M   'P 1'
#
loop_
_entity.id
_entity.type
_entity.pdbx_description
1 polymer ?
#
loop_
_entity_poly.entity_id
_entity_poly.type
_entity_poly.pdbx_seq_one_letter_code
_entity_poly.pdbx_strand_id
1 'polypeptide(L)'
;MNPNCARCGKIVYPTEKVNCLDKFWHKACFHCETCKMTLNMKNYKGYEKKPYCNAHYPKQSFTMVADTPENLRLKQQSELQSQVRYKEEFEKNKGKGFSVVADTPELQRIKKTQDQISNIKYHEEFEKSRMGPISGLCFSKMGLLTLWGSPHHPLFS
;
A
#
# COMPACT_ATOMS: atom_id res chain seq x y z
N MET A 1 3.11 17.22 66.32
CA MET A 1 1.99 16.31 65.96
C MET A 1 2.53 15.06 65.30
N ASN A 2 1.98 13.89 65.63
CA ASN A 2 2.27 12.66 64.88
C ASN A 2 1.46 12.66 63.57
N PRO A 3 2.07 12.30 62.43
CA PRO A 3 1.37 12.34 61.15
C PRO A 3 0.40 11.18 60.99
N ASN A 4 -0.62 11.37 60.15
CA ASN A 4 -1.59 10.34 59.80
C ASN A 4 -1.14 9.54 58.57
N CYS A 5 -1.50 8.28 58.53
CA CYS A 5 -1.24 7.39 57.42
C CYS A 5 -2.15 7.71 56.23
N ALA A 6 -1.57 7.83 55.04
CA ALA A 6 -2.31 8.14 53.81
C ALA A 6 -3.27 7.03 53.35
N ARG A 7 -3.13 5.80 53.86
CA ARG A 7 -4.03 4.68 53.53
C ARG A 7 -5.13 4.47 54.56
N CYS A 8 -4.78 4.39 55.84
CA CYS A 8 -5.73 4.01 56.89
C CYS A 8 -6.19 5.18 57.76
N GLY A 9 -5.63 6.39 57.58
CA GLY A 9 -5.97 7.59 58.35
C GLY A 9 -5.50 7.59 59.81
N LYS A 10 -5.03 6.46 60.33
CA LYS A 10 -4.53 6.32 61.71
C LYS A 10 -3.17 6.99 61.88
N ILE A 11 -2.86 7.39 63.10
CA ILE A 11 -1.59 8.01 63.48
C ILE A 11 -0.44 7.02 63.22
N VAL A 12 0.66 7.51 62.66
CA VAL A 12 1.89 6.77 62.40
C VAL A 12 2.95 7.17 63.42
N TYR A 13 3.40 6.22 64.21
CA TYR A 13 4.49 6.43 65.16
C TYR A 13 5.85 6.46 64.44
N PRO A 14 6.86 7.21 64.95
CA PRO A 14 8.17 7.31 64.33
C PRO A 14 8.85 5.97 64.01
N THR A 15 8.65 4.94 64.83
CA THR A 15 9.24 3.60 64.66
C THR A 15 8.74 2.85 63.42
N GLU A 16 7.48 3.07 63.04
CA GLU A 16 6.81 2.38 61.92
C GLU A 16 6.60 3.27 60.70
N LYS A 17 7.15 4.48 60.76
CA LYS A 17 6.96 5.53 59.76
C LYS A 17 7.70 5.23 58.48
N VAL A 18 6.97 5.22 57.37
CA VAL A 18 7.50 5.16 56.01
C VAL A 18 7.12 6.46 55.30
N ASN A 19 8.13 7.22 54.85
CA ASN A 19 7.93 8.46 54.10
C ASN A 19 8.01 8.19 52.60
N CYS A 20 6.94 8.43 51.87
CA CYS A 20 6.90 8.15 50.44
C CYS A 20 5.86 9.06 49.77
N LEU A 21 6.22 9.64 48.61
CA LEU A 21 5.34 10.50 47.80
C LEU A 21 4.74 11.66 48.63
N ASP A 22 5.60 12.31 49.42
CA ASP A 22 5.27 13.42 50.33
C ASP A 22 4.19 13.09 51.38
N LYS A 23 3.99 11.79 51.64
CA LYS A 23 3.01 11.27 52.59
C LYS A 23 3.64 10.27 53.56
N PHE A 24 2.96 10.06 54.68
CA PHE A 24 3.35 9.10 55.70
C PHE A 24 2.49 7.85 55.61
N TRP A 25 3.13 6.70 55.80
CA TRP A 25 2.51 5.38 55.71
C TRP A 25 3.01 4.51 56.86
N HIS A 26 2.20 3.57 57.34
CA HIS A 26 2.71 2.46 58.14
C HIS A 26 3.46 1.48 57.25
N LYS A 27 4.48 0.79 57.78
CA LYS A 27 5.18 -0.30 57.06
C LYS A 27 4.21 -1.34 56.47
N ALA A 28 3.20 -1.74 57.24
CA ALA A 28 2.17 -2.69 56.79
C ALA A 28 1.15 -2.06 55.82
N CYS A 29 0.91 -0.75 55.92
CA CYS A 29 -0.02 -0.05 55.05
C CYS A 29 0.60 0.33 53.71
N PHE A 30 1.89 0.09 53.48
CA PHE A 30 2.55 0.40 52.23
C PHE A 30 2.45 -0.78 51.27
N HIS A 31 1.39 -0.83 50.46
CA HIS A 31 1.13 -1.90 49.48
C HIS A 31 0.73 -1.36 48.11
N CYS A 32 1.04 -2.14 47.07
CA CYS A 32 0.70 -1.82 45.69
C CYS A 32 -0.82 -1.74 45.50
N GLU A 33 -1.30 -0.72 44.80
CA GLU A 33 -2.74 -0.54 44.51
C GLU A 33 -3.35 -1.71 43.74
N THR A 34 -2.59 -2.31 42.82
CA THR A 34 -3.08 -3.40 41.96
C THR A 34 -3.01 -4.77 42.64
N CYS A 35 -1.85 -5.14 43.20
CA CYS A 35 -1.64 -6.50 43.73
C CYS A 35 -1.68 -6.62 45.26
N LYS A 36 -1.86 -5.53 45.99
CA LYS A 36 -1.88 -5.49 47.46
C LYS A 36 -0.64 -6.07 48.16
N MET A 37 0.41 -6.38 47.41
CA MET A 37 1.68 -6.82 47.96
C MET A 37 2.33 -5.69 48.74
N THR A 38 2.80 -5.98 49.95
CA THR A 38 3.54 -5.03 50.78
C THR A 38 4.82 -4.62 50.05
N LEU A 39 4.95 -3.32 49.83
CA LEU A 39 6.10 -2.69 49.22
C LEU A 39 7.07 -2.25 50.32
N ASN A 40 8.32 -2.03 49.94
CA ASN A 40 9.33 -1.43 50.80
C ASN A 40 9.86 -0.17 50.11
N MET A 41 10.52 0.70 50.86
CA MET A 41 11.17 1.90 50.35
C MET A 41 12.09 1.61 49.16
N LYS A 42 12.76 0.45 49.14
CA LYS A 42 13.66 0.04 48.05
C LYS A 42 12.94 -0.50 46.81
N ASN A 43 11.74 -1.06 46.96
CA ASN A 43 11.10 -1.91 45.94
C ASN A 43 9.85 -1.27 45.31
N TYR A 44 9.50 -0.03 45.68
CA TYR A 44 8.32 0.64 45.14
C TYR A 44 8.66 1.53 43.96
N LYS A 45 7.68 1.72 43.07
CA LYS A 45 7.68 2.74 42.04
C LYS A 45 6.49 3.67 42.26
N GLY A 46 6.72 4.97 42.24
CA GLY A 46 5.68 5.97 42.43
C GLY A 46 5.11 6.42 41.09
N TYR A 47 3.80 6.31 40.93
CA TYR A 47 3.07 6.91 39.80
C TYR A 47 1.87 7.67 40.35
N GLU A 48 1.67 8.92 39.95
CA GLU A 48 0.55 9.78 40.40
C GLU A 48 0.33 9.79 41.93
N LYS A 49 1.42 9.88 42.72
CA LYS A 49 1.39 9.87 44.19
C LYS A 49 0.78 8.60 44.82
N LYS A 50 0.80 7.48 44.10
CA LYS A 50 0.43 6.13 44.59
C LYS A 50 1.61 5.15 44.42
N PRO A 51 1.77 4.19 45.35
CA PRO A 51 2.84 3.20 45.27
C PRO A 51 2.43 1.98 44.44
N TYR A 52 3.31 1.58 43.52
CA TYR A 52 3.17 0.39 42.66
C TYR A 52 4.38 -0.55 42.83
N CYS A 53 4.17 -1.84 42.55
CA CYS A 53 5.28 -2.79 42.41
C CYS A 53 5.92 -2.67 41.03
N ASN A 54 7.10 -3.27 40.85
CA ASN A 54 7.80 -3.25 39.55
C ASN A 54 6.98 -3.86 38.40
N ALA A 55 6.08 -4.80 38.68
CA ALA A 55 5.25 -5.45 37.66
C ALA A 55 4.04 -4.60 37.24
N HIS A 56 3.43 -3.87 38.17
CA HIS A 56 2.23 -3.07 37.92
C HIS A 56 2.51 -1.57 37.75
N TYR A 57 3.79 -1.17 37.70
CA TYR A 57 4.15 0.21 37.42
C TYR A 57 3.92 0.50 35.94
N PRO A 58 3.07 1.48 35.58
CA PRO A 58 2.87 1.85 34.20
C PRO A 58 4.20 2.34 33.62
N LYS A 59 4.78 1.54 32.73
CA LYS A 59 6.01 1.90 32.02
C LYS A 59 5.64 3.03 31.07
N GLN A 60 6.03 4.25 31.42
CA GLN A 60 5.95 5.40 30.55
C GLN A 60 6.75 5.11 29.27
N SER A 61 6.05 4.70 28.21
CA SER A 61 6.62 4.60 26.87
C SER A 61 6.55 5.99 26.26
N PHE A 62 7.66 6.71 26.29
CA PHE A 62 7.81 7.90 25.48
C PHE A 62 7.97 7.47 24.03
N THR A 63 6.86 7.23 23.35
CA THR A 63 6.87 7.29 21.89
C THR A 63 7.04 8.75 21.53
N MET A 64 8.13 9.12 20.85
CA MET A 64 8.17 10.40 20.14
C MET A 64 6.88 10.49 19.32
N VAL A 65 6.21 11.64 19.36
CA VAL A 65 4.92 11.86 18.69
C VAL A 65 5.04 11.39 17.23
N ALA A 66 4.49 10.22 16.93
CA ALA A 66 4.63 9.57 15.63
C ALA A 66 3.93 10.41 14.55
N ASP A 67 2.86 11.09 14.94
CA ASP A 67 1.98 11.81 14.03
C ASP A 67 2.16 13.34 14.18
N THR A 68 3.40 13.82 14.22
CA THR A 68 3.62 15.23 13.88
C THR A 68 3.45 15.40 12.36
N PRO A 69 2.95 16.55 11.89
CA PRO A 69 2.81 16.80 10.45
C PRO A 69 4.15 16.68 9.71
N GLU A 70 5.27 16.91 10.39
CA GLU A 70 6.62 16.75 9.85
C GLU A 70 7.01 15.27 9.68
N ASN A 71 6.72 14.42 10.67
CA ASN A 71 6.98 12.97 10.56
C ASN A 71 6.19 12.33 9.41
N LEU A 72 4.96 12.80 9.16
CA LEU A 72 4.16 12.34 8.02
C LEU A 72 4.77 12.75 6.67
N ARG A 73 5.24 14.00 6.54
CA ARG A 73 5.95 14.48 5.33
C ARG A 73 7.21 13.67 5.05
N LEU A 74 8.04 13.44 6.07
CA LEU A 74 9.28 12.68 5.93
C LEU A 74 9.02 11.23 5.52
N LYS A 75 7.97 10.61 6.07
CA LYS A 75 7.55 9.25 5.69
C LYS A 75 7.14 9.19 4.22
N GLN A 76 6.27 10.10 3.78
CA GLN A 76 5.85 10.17 2.37
C GLN A 76 7.03 10.40 1.43
N GLN A 77 7.94 11.31 1.79
CA GLN A 77 9.12 11.59 0.99
C GLN A 77 10.08 10.39 0.93
N SER A 78 10.28 9.69 2.04
CA SER A 78 11.10 8.48 2.10
C SER A 78 10.53 7.35 1.24
N GLU A 79 9.21 7.15 1.27
CA GLU A 79 8.54 6.14 0.44
C GLU A 79 8.70 6.43 -1.06
N LEU A 80 8.55 7.70 -1.47
CA LEU A 80 8.74 8.14 -2.86
C LEU A 80 10.18 8.02 -3.34
N GLN A 81 11.15 8.33 -2.48
CA GLN A 81 12.57 8.25 -2.79
C GLN A 81 13.15 6.83 -2.68
N SER A 82 12.36 5.85 -2.22
CA SER A 82 12.85 4.50 -2.02
C SER A 82 13.20 3.83 -3.36
N GLN A 83 14.45 3.34 -3.47
CA GLN A 83 14.95 2.62 -4.64
C GLN A 83 14.13 1.34 -4.96
N VAL A 84 13.38 0.84 -3.98
CA VAL A 84 12.49 -0.33 -4.12
C VAL A 84 11.31 0.00 -5.03
N ARG A 85 10.65 1.16 -4.87
CA ARG A 85 9.57 1.60 -5.77
C ARG A 85 10.07 1.75 -7.21
N TYR A 86 11.25 2.34 -7.39
CA TYR A 86 11.86 2.51 -8.71
C TYR A 86 12.13 1.15 -9.39
N LYS A 87 12.69 0.18 -8.64
CA LYS A 87 12.95 -1.16 -9.17
C LYS A 87 11.67 -1.95 -9.45
N GLU A 88 10.65 -1.83 -8.60
CA GLU A 88 9.34 -2.47 -8.83
C GLU A 88 8.64 -1.91 -10.07
N GLU A 89 8.66 -0.60 -10.26
CA GLU A 89 8.08 0.03 -11.45
C GLU A 89 8.86 -0.33 -12.70
N PHE A 90 10.19 -0.40 -12.61
CA PHE A 90 11.03 -0.91 -13.67
C PHE A 90 10.69 -2.37 -14.03
N GLU A 91 10.60 -3.28 -13.05
CA GLU A 91 10.24 -4.69 -13.31
C GLU A 91 8.80 -4.85 -13.83
N LYS A 92 7.85 -4.02 -13.37
CA LYS A 92 6.47 -4.00 -13.90
C LYS A 92 6.38 -3.49 -15.34
N ASN A 93 7.30 -2.61 -15.73
CA ASN A 93 7.33 -2.03 -17.08
C ASN A 93 8.30 -2.79 -18.00
N LYS A 94 9.20 -3.61 -17.46
CA LYS A 94 10.08 -4.50 -18.20
C LYS A 94 9.27 -5.65 -18.80
N GLY A 95 8.96 -5.50 -20.08
CA GLY A 95 8.14 -6.46 -20.85
C GLY A 95 6.77 -5.91 -21.24
N LYS A 96 6.30 -4.83 -20.61
CA LYS A 96 5.31 -3.94 -21.23
C LYS A 96 6.08 -3.15 -22.27
N GLY A 97 6.19 -3.71 -23.47
CA GLY A 97 6.86 -3.05 -24.59
C GLY A 97 6.42 -1.59 -24.61
N PHE A 98 7.38 -0.68 -24.78
CA PHE A 98 7.14 0.74 -24.95
C PHE A 98 6.07 0.90 -26.04
N SER A 99 4.81 0.98 -25.64
CA SER A 99 3.76 1.45 -26.52
C SER A 99 4.13 2.91 -26.69
N VAL A 100 4.87 3.20 -27.77
CA VAL A 100 4.96 4.53 -28.35
C VAL A 100 3.59 5.12 -28.11
N VAL A 101 3.52 6.18 -27.30
CA VAL A 101 2.28 6.83 -26.92
C VAL A 101 1.50 7.05 -28.22
N ALA A 102 0.57 6.12 -28.49
CA ALA A 102 -0.04 5.97 -29.82
C ALA A 102 -0.94 7.17 -30.11
N ASP A 103 -1.24 7.93 -29.06
CA ASP A 103 -2.20 9.01 -29.03
C ASP A 103 -1.54 10.37 -28.75
N THR A 104 -0.25 10.55 -29.09
CA THR A 104 0.22 11.93 -29.27
C THR A 104 -0.50 12.53 -30.48
N PRO A 105 -1.06 13.75 -30.38
CA PRO A 105 -1.80 14.37 -31.47
C PRO A 105 -0.95 14.54 -32.74
N GLU A 106 0.37 14.56 -32.58
CA GLU A 106 1.31 14.65 -33.68
C GLU A 106 1.43 13.34 -34.48
N LEU A 107 1.50 12.18 -33.81
CA LEU A 107 1.48 10.88 -34.51
C LEU A 107 0.16 10.66 -35.25
N GLN A 108 -0.96 11.12 -34.68
CA GLN A 108 -2.27 11.05 -35.33
C GLN A 108 -2.32 11.90 -36.61
N ARG A 109 -1.67 13.07 -36.63
CA ARG A 109 -1.55 13.90 -37.84
C ARG A 109 -0.68 13.23 -38.89
N ILE A 110 0.49 12.73 -38.52
CA ILE A 110 1.42 12.06 -39.45
C ILE A 110 0.75 10.85 -40.10
N LYS A 111 0.01 10.04 -39.32
CA LYS A 111 -0.73 8.88 -39.85
C LYS A 111 -1.81 9.28 -40.85
N LYS A 112 -2.59 10.34 -40.57
CA LYS A 112 -3.60 10.86 -41.51
C LYS A 112 -2.98 11.36 -42.81
N THR A 113 -1.89 12.12 -42.70
CA THR A 113 -1.16 12.62 -43.88
C THR A 113 -0.58 11.47 -44.69
N GLN A 114 0.01 10.46 -44.05
CA GLN A 114 0.52 9.25 -44.70
C GLN A 114 -0.59 8.50 -45.44
N ASP A 115 -1.77 8.38 -44.83
CA ASP A 115 -2.92 7.71 -45.42
C ASP A 115 -3.40 8.42 -46.69
N GLN A 116 -3.40 9.76 -46.68
CA GLN A 116 -3.76 10.60 -47.83
C GLN A 116 -2.70 10.63 -48.93
N ILE A 117 -1.45 10.28 -48.64
CA ILE A 117 -0.35 10.25 -49.61
C ILE A 117 -0.21 8.86 -50.25
N SER A 118 -0.57 7.79 -49.54
CA SER A 118 -0.27 6.43 -49.99
C SER A 118 -1.15 5.97 -51.17
N ASN A 119 -0.53 5.69 -52.32
CA ASN A 119 -1.19 5.17 -53.53
C ASN A 119 -1.94 3.84 -53.31
N ILE A 120 -1.50 3.03 -52.34
CA ILE A 120 -2.10 1.74 -52.01
C ILE A 120 -3.54 1.93 -51.47
N LYS A 121 -3.76 2.91 -50.59
CA LYS A 121 -5.11 3.20 -50.07
C LYS A 121 -6.05 3.73 -51.13
N TYR A 122 -5.56 4.56 -52.06
CA TYR A 122 -6.35 5.00 -53.21
C TYR A 122 -6.77 3.84 -54.11
N HIS A 123 -5.87 2.88 -54.34
CA HIS A 123 -6.18 1.69 -55.13
C HIS A 123 -7.20 0.80 -54.42
N GLU A 124 -7.07 0.60 -53.11
CA GLU A 124 -8.03 -0.17 -52.29
C GLU A 124 -9.43 0.47 -52.28
N GLU A 125 -9.52 1.79 -52.09
CA GLU A 125 -10.80 2.54 -52.15
C GLU A 125 -11.41 2.48 -53.55
N PHE A 126 -10.58 2.56 -54.59
CA PHE A 126 -10.99 2.46 -55.99
C PHE A 126 -11.49 1.06 -56.35
N GLU A 127 -10.85 -0.01 -55.87
CA GLU A 127 -11.34 -1.37 -56.04
C GLU A 127 -12.63 -1.60 -55.25
N LYS A 128 -12.74 -1.06 -54.03
CA LYS A 128 -13.94 -1.18 -53.20
C LYS A 128 -15.15 -0.45 -53.79
N SER A 129 -14.94 0.71 -54.41
CA SER A 129 -15.98 1.43 -55.15
C SER A 129 -16.37 0.74 -56.47
N ARG A 130 -15.46 -0.03 -57.07
CA ARG A 130 -15.78 -0.93 -58.19
C ARG A 130 -16.66 -2.11 -57.75
N MET A 131 -16.57 -2.53 -56.48
CA MET A 131 -17.32 -3.65 -55.90
C MET A 131 -18.60 -3.21 -55.15
N GLY A 132 -19.36 -2.25 -55.69
CA GLY A 132 -20.74 -1.99 -55.26
C GLY A 132 -21.65 -3.22 -55.48
N PRO A 133 -22.82 -3.31 -54.81
CA PRO A 133 -23.58 -4.55 -54.69
C PRO A 133 -23.96 -5.06 -56.08
N ILE A 134 -23.40 -6.21 -56.47
CA ILE A 134 -23.77 -6.92 -57.69
C ILE A 134 -25.14 -7.58 -57.42
N SER A 135 -26.18 -6.76 -57.28
CA SER A 135 -27.56 -7.22 -57.28
C SER A 135 -27.99 -7.41 -58.73
N GLY A 136 -28.03 -8.68 -59.16
CA GLY A 136 -28.88 -9.10 -60.27
C GLY A 136 -28.18 -9.28 -61.61
N LEU A 137 -27.28 -10.27 -61.72
CA LEU A 137 -27.15 -11.03 -62.97
C LEU A 137 -27.32 -12.51 -62.65
N CYS A 138 -28.44 -13.02 -63.14
CA CYS A 138 -28.98 -14.36 -63.06
C CYS A 138 -27.92 -15.40 -63.49
N PHE A 139 -27.34 -16.13 -62.54
CA PHE A 139 -26.67 -17.40 -62.82
C PHE A 139 -27.72 -18.52 -62.85
N SER A 140 -28.50 -18.57 -63.94
CA SER A 140 -29.30 -19.76 -64.27
C SER A 140 -28.66 -20.51 -65.44
N LYS A 141 -28.10 -21.67 -65.09
CA LYS A 141 -27.96 -22.90 -65.87
C LYS A 141 -27.47 -22.82 -67.33
N MET A 142 -26.24 -23.31 -67.53
CA MET A 142 -25.79 -24.22 -68.60
C MET A 142 -24.36 -24.64 -68.17
N GLY A 143 -24.07 -25.89 -67.81
CA GLY A 143 -24.06 -27.01 -68.73
C GLY A 143 -22.65 -27.14 -69.35
N LEU A 144 -21.95 -28.21 -68.95
CA LEU A 144 -20.72 -28.80 -69.53
C LEU A 144 -19.33 -28.18 -69.24
N LEU A 145 -18.50 -29.05 -68.63
CA LEU A 145 -17.10 -29.36 -68.94
C LEU A 145 -16.23 -28.27 -69.55
N THR A 146 -15.13 -27.91 -68.87
CA THR A 146 -13.78 -28.36 -69.27
C THR A 146 -12.74 -27.95 -68.23
N LEU A 147 -12.01 -28.96 -67.75
CA LEU A 147 -10.57 -29.00 -67.44
C LEU A 147 -9.92 -27.71 -66.91
N TRP A 148 -9.44 -27.74 -65.67
CA TRP A 148 -8.02 -27.58 -65.34
C TRP A 148 -7.76 -28.15 -63.93
N GLY A 149 -6.80 -29.08 -63.85
CA GLY A 149 -6.58 -29.96 -62.72
C GLY A 149 -6.04 -29.27 -61.46
N SER A 150 -6.54 -29.70 -60.31
CA SER A 150 -5.87 -29.48 -59.03
C SER A 150 -4.64 -30.42 -58.90
N PRO A 151 -3.54 -29.93 -58.34
CA PRO A 151 -2.31 -30.68 -58.14
C PRO A 151 -2.45 -31.56 -56.90
N HIS A 152 -1.91 -32.78 -56.89
CA HIS A 152 -1.32 -33.42 -55.72
C HIS A 152 -0.75 -34.77 -56.16
N HIS A 153 0.58 -34.89 -56.20
CA HIS A 153 1.26 -36.17 -56.00
C HIS A 153 2.20 -36.03 -54.79
N PRO A 154 2.39 -37.12 -54.01
CA PRO A 154 2.71 -37.05 -52.60
C PRO A 154 4.19 -37.23 -52.29
N LEU A 155 4.54 -36.87 -51.05
CA LEU A 155 5.51 -37.53 -50.17
C LEU A 155 6.93 -37.71 -50.74
N PHE A 156 7.86 -36.89 -50.25
CA PHE A 156 9.26 -37.28 -50.12
C PHE A 156 9.55 -37.56 -48.65
N SER A 157 10.13 -38.73 -48.43
CA SER A 157 10.81 -39.17 -47.20
C SER A 157 12.15 -38.46 -47.01
#